data_AF-A0A1A9VZH6-F1
#
_entry.id   AF-A0A1A9VZH6-F1
#
_cell.length_a   1.000
_cell.length_b   1.000
_cell.length_c   1.000
_cell.angle_alpha   90.00
_cell.angle_beta   90.00
_cell.angle_gamma   90.00
#
_symmetry.space_group_name_H-M   'P 1'
#
loop_
_entity.id
_entity.type
_entity.pdbx_description
1 polymer ?
#
loop_
_entity_poly.entity_id
_entity_poly.type
_entity_poly.pdbx_seq_one_letter_code
_entity_poly.pdbx_strand_id
1 'polypeptide(L)'
;MLKSLNEQQQLKVEDGKIFIPIFLRSPQALSEREATFTINKLEQDRAIPTNAFEVLKTDLILRRIGYTSSCVDAGIHFNMKSGCVSNQIGRVVSCASERTVEKGLYVAGWLATCPTGVILTTMNNSFMVAKLICYDISAGSLHLDVAKSDYVHLCLKSIPFFMGLSMDKFLT
;
A
#
# COMPACT_ATOMS: atom_id res chain seq x y z
N MET A 1 31.00 -0.24 9.76
CA MET A 1 30.67 1.19 9.61
C MET A 1 29.93 1.39 8.30
N LEU A 2 28.82 2.14 8.31
CA LEU A 2 28.13 2.57 7.10
C LEU A 2 29.04 3.59 6.39
N LYS A 3 29.58 3.24 5.23
CA LYS A 3 30.43 4.15 4.44
C LYS A 3 29.57 5.27 3.86
N SER A 4 30.11 6.49 3.82
CA SER A 4 29.44 7.60 3.13
C SER A 4 29.33 7.33 1.62
N LEU A 5 28.36 7.93 0.92
CA LEU A 5 28.23 7.71 -0.52
C LEU A 5 29.48 8.21 -1.27
N ASN A 6 30.11 9.30 -0.82
CA ASN A 6 31.43 9.71 -1.30
C ASN A 6 32.52 8.62 -1.13
N GLU A 7 32.60 7.94 0.01
CA GLU A 7 33.52 6.80 0.22
C GLU A 7 33.17 5.60 -0.68
N GLN A 8 31.89 5.40 -0.98
CA GLN A 8 31.41 4.31 -1.83
C GLN A 8 31.61 4.61 -3.32
N GLN A 9 31.54 5.87 -3.76
CA GLN A 9 31.86 6.29 -5.13
C GLN A 9 33.36 6.14 -5.45
N GLN A 10 34.22 6.20 -4.43
CA GLN A 10 35.65 5.96 -4.59
C GLN A 10 36.02 4.47 -4.67
N LEU A 11 35.05 3.56 -4.48
CA LEU A 11 35.25 2.14 -4.78
C LEU A 11 35.36 1.98 -6.30
N LYS A 12 36.58 2.04 -6.81
CA LYS A 12 36.90 1.63 -8.18
C LYS A 12 36.54 0.16 -8.33
N VAL A 13 35.43 -0.13 -8.99
CA VAL A 13 35.14 -1.49 -9.47
C VAL A 13 35.61 -1.56 -10.90
N GLU A 14 36.60 -2.41 -11.13
CA GLU A 14 37.02 -2.80 -12.46
C GLU A 14 35.86 -3.57 -13.12
N ASP A 15 35.18 -2.89 -14.03
CA ASP A 15 34.32 -3.45 -15.07
C ASP A 15 33.16 -4.38 -14.61
N GLY A 16 32.25 -3.86 -13.78
CA GLY A 16 31.06 -4.62 -13.35
C GLY A 16 29.87 -3.76 -12.90
N LYS A 17 28.67 -4.36 -12.92
CA LYS A 17 27.46 -3.76 -12.32
C LYS A 17 27.56 -3.84 -10.79
N ILE A 18 27.35 -2.71 -10.11
CA ILE A 18 27.46 -2.62 -8.66
C ILE A 18 26.11 -2.29 -8.02
N PHE A 19 25.85 -2.89 -6.87
CA PHE A 19 24.72 -2.55 -6.02
C PHE A 19 25.23 -1.91 -4.73
N ILE A 20 24.91 -0.63 -4.53
CA ILE A 20 25.37 0.16 -3.39
C ILE A 20 24.17 0.52 -2.51
N PRO A 21 23.96 -0.18 -1.38
CA PRO A 21 22.98 0.26 -0.40
C PRO A 21 23.53 1.46 0.39
N ILE A 22 22.77 2.56 0.38
CA ILE A 22 23.08 3.80 1.08
C ILE A 22 22.01 4.03 2.14
N PHE A 23 22.42 4.32 3.36
CA PHE A 23 21.54 4.47 4.52
C PHE A 23 21.60 5.90 5.06
N LEU A 24 20.62 6.24 5.91
CA LEU A 24 20.52 7.56 6.55
C LEU A 24 20.54 8.71 5.53
N ARG A 25 19.79 8.54 4.43
CA ARG A 25 19.58 9.55 3.39
C ARG A 25 18.09 9.70 3.13
N SER A 26 17.62 10.94 3.12
CA SER A 26 16.27 11.29 2.69
C SER A 26 16.36 12.07 1.38
N PRO A 27 15.54 11.77 0.36
CA PRO A 27 15.51 12.56 -0.86
C PRO A 27 15.03 13.98 -0.54
N GLN A 28 15.74 14.99 -1.04
CA GLN A 28 15.43 16.40 -0.82
C GLN A 28 14.98 17.10 -2.08
N ALA A 29 15.72 16.94 -3.18
CA ALA A 29 15.42 17.58 -4.46
C ALA A 29 15.91 16.72 -5.62
N LEU A 30 15.21 16.84 -6.75
CA LEU A 30 15.56 16.18 -8.01
C LEU A 30 15.84 17.26 -9.06
N SER A 31 16.94 17.10 -9.78
CA SER A 31 17.35 17.89 -10.95
C SER A 31 17.49 16.94 -12.16
N GLU A 32 17.75 17.47 -13.36
CA GLU A 32 17.72 16.67 -14.60
C GLU A 32 18.55 15.36 -14.54
N ARG A 33 19.75 15.40 -13.97
CA ARG A 33 20.65 14.24 -13.85
C ARG A 33 21.25 14.08 -12.46
N GLU A 34 20.62 14.68 -11.47
CA GLU A 34 21.15 14.72 -10.10
C GLU A 34 20.02 14.57 -9.08
N ALA A 35 20.28 13.82 -8.02
CA ALA A 35 19.42 13.70 -6.86
C ALA A 35 20.17 14.21 -5.63
N THR A 36 19.59 15.18 -4.94
CA THR A 36 20.12 15.72 -3.69
C THR A 36 19.47 15.00 -2.52
N PHE A 37 20.29 14.52 -1.60
CA PHE A 37 19.88 13.85 -0.38
C PHE A 37 20.32 14.64 0.85
N THR A 38 19.44 14.70 1.85
CA THR A 38 19.80 15.15 3.19
C THR A 38 20.43 14.00 3.97
N ILE A 39 21.56 14.27 4.64
CA ILE A 39 22.22 13.35 5.55
C ILE A 39 21.41 13.28 6.84
N ASN A 40 21.01 12.08 7.26
CA ASN A 40 20.28 11.87 8.51
C ASN A 40 21.19 11.30 9.60
N LYS A 41 20.78 11.48 10.85
CA LYS A 41 21.26 10.72 12.02
C LYS A 41 20.13 9.87 12.58
N LEU A 42 20.47 8.77 13.24
CA LEU A 42 19.48 7.93 13.92
C LEU A 42 19.32 8.42 15.36
N GLU A 43 18.10 8.79 15.73
CA GLU A 43 17.72 9.12 17.11
C GLU A 43 16.40 8.42 17.44
N GLN A 44 16.38 7.61 18.51
CA GLN A 44 15.17 6.90 18.97
C GLN A 44 14.44 6.15 17.84
N ASP A 45 15.18 5.36 17.05
CA ASP A 45 14.69 4.61 15.88
C ASP A 45 14.06 5.47 14.76
N ARG A 46 14.36 6.77 14.74
CA ARG A 46 13.93 7.69 13.69
C ARG A 46 15.13 8.33 13.00
N ALA A 47 15.00 8.50 11.69
CA ALA A 47 15.94 9.28 10.91
C ALA A 47 15.64 10.77 11.11
N ILE A 48 16.55 11.49 11.75
CA ILE A 48 16.47 12.94 11.96
C ILE A 48 17.39 13.64 10.96
N PRO A 49 16.89 14.61 10.18
CA PRO A 49 17.70 15.33 9.22
C PRO A 49 18.80 16.14 9.91
N THR A 50 19.97 16.18 9.30
CA THR A 50 21.05 17.10 9.65
C THR A 50 21.06 18.28 8.67
N ASN A 51 22.03 19.18 8.81
CA ASN A 51 22.25 20.29 7.88
C ASN A 51 23.18 19.92 6.70
N ALA A 52 23.63 18.67 6.62
CA ALA A 52 24.54 18.22 5.58
C ALA A 52 23.79 17.57 4.41
N PHE A 53 24.33 17.75 3.21
CA PHE A 53 23.73 17.32 1.95
C PHE A 53 24.72 16.54 1.10
N GLU A 54 24.20 15.71 0.21
CA GLU A 54 24.98 14.90 -0.71
C GLU A 54 24.27 14.82 -2.06
N VAL A 55 25.02 14.91 -3.15
CA VAL A 55 24.48 14.91 -4.51
C VAL A 55 24.93 13.63 -5.22
N LEU A 56 23.96 12.91 -5.81
CA LEU A 56 24.20 11.73 -6.61
C LEU A 56 23.82 12.00 -8.06
N LYS A 57 24.78 11.84 -8.98
CA LYS A 57 24.51 11.85 -10.41
C LYS A 57 23.77 10.58 -10.80
N THR A 58 22.65 10.70 -11.48
CA THR A 58 21.82 9.57 -11.92
C THR A 58 20.94 9.96 -13.10
N ASP A 59 20.75 9.04 -14.04
CA ASP A 59 19.85 9.21 -15.19
C ASP A 59 18.45 8.61 -14.95
N LEU A 60 18.27 7.84 -13.88
CA LEU A 60 16.99 7.22 -13.51
C LEU A 60 16.77 7.19 -12.00
N ILE A 61 15.56 7.54 -11.59
CA ILE A 61 15.14 7.51 -10.18
C ILE A 61 13.86 6.70 -10.07
N LEU A 62 13.90 5.64 -9.27
CA LEU A 62 12.76 4.78 -9.00
C LEU A 62 12.33 4.95 -7.54
N ARG A 63 11.17 5.58 -7.32
CA ARG A 63 10.63 5.79 -5.97
C ARG A 63 9.88 4.54 -5.51
N ARG A 64 10.42 3.84 -4.49
CA ARG A 64 9.81 2.65 -3.88
C ARG A 64 9.62 2.81 -2.37
N ILE A 65 8.71 3.71 -1.96
CA ILE A 65 8.45 4.06 -0.55
C ILE A 65 7.09 3.56 -0.05
N GLY A 66 6.52 2.56 -0.73
CA GLY A 66 5.20 2.02 -0.44
C GLY A 66 4.14 2.47 -1.43
N TYR A 67 2.95 1.90 -1.26
CA TYR A 67 1.75 2.21 -2.03
C TYR A 67 0.74 2.94 -1.14
N THR A 68 -0.31 3.50 -1.74
CA THR A 68 -1.48 3.99 -1.03
C THR A 68 -2.71 3.68 -1.86
N SER A 69 -3.83 3.33 -1.23
CA SER A 69 -5.08 3.11 -1.97
C SER A 69 -5.71 4.47 -2.33
N SER A 70 -6.53 4.49 -3.37
CA SER A 70 -7.40 5.62 -3.70
C SER A 70 -8.82 5.33 -3.23
N CYS A 71 -9.50 6.35 -2.69
CA CYS A 71 -10.93 6.25 -2.39
C CYS A 71 -11.72 6.31 -3.70
N VAL A 72 -12.52 5.27 -3.99
CA VAL A 72 -13.33 5.17 -5.21
C VAL A 72 -14.77 5.64 -5.02
N ASP A 73 -15.24 5.71 -3.77
CA ASP A 73 -16.62 6.02 -3.42
C ASP A 73 -16.65 6.88 -2.14
N ALA A 74 -17.28 8.05 -2.22
CA ALA A 74 -17.42 8.98 -1.11
C ALA A 74 -18.31 8.45 0.03
N GLY A 75 -19.13 7.44 -0.24
CA GLY A 75 -19.94 6.75 0.77
C GLY A 75 -19.13 5.84 1.70
N ILE A 76 -17.86 5.57 1.41
CA ILE A 76 -16.99 4.72 2.23
C ILE A 76 -16.11 5.57 3.13
N HIS A 77 -16.07 5.23 4.42
CA HIS A 77 -15.21 5.90 5.40
C HIS A 77 -13.72 5.55 5.20
N PHE A 78 -13.07 6.30 4.32
CA PHE A 78 -11.68 6.12 3.91
C PHE A 78 -10.73 7.03 4.69
N ASN A 79 -9.70 6.46 5.31
CA ASN A 79 -8.65 7.23 5.97
C ASN A 79 -7.59 7.63 4.93
N MET A 80 -7.65 8.88 4.47
CA MET A 80 -6.71 9.43 3.47
C MET A 80 -5.25 9.40 3.92
N LYS A 81 -4.99 9.48 5.24
CA LYS A 81 -3.62 9.48 5.77
C LYS A 81 -2.99 8.10 5.70
N SER A 82 -3.75 7.05 6.02
CA SER A 82 -3.24 5.67 5.94
C SER A 82 -3.45 5.03 4.57
N GLY A 83 -4.37 5.55 3.75
CA GLY A 83 -4.73 4.96 2.47
C GLY A 83 -5.58 3.69 2.61
N CYS A 84 -6.39 3.59 3.67
CA CYS A 84 -7.09 2.37 4.08
C CYS A 84 -8.52 2.68 4.50
N VAL A 85 -9.44 1.74 4.29
CA VAL A 85 -10.82 1.85 4.79
C VAL A 85 -10.82 1.57 6.29
N SER A 86 -11.50 2.43 7.04
CA SER A 86 -11.62 2.25 8.48
C SER A 86 -12.49 1.03 8.77
N ASN A 87 -12.00 0.10 9.57
CA ASN A 87 -12.67 -1.16 9.82
C ASN A 87 -12.34 -1.74 11.21
N GLN A 88 -13.22 -2.63 11.68
CA GLN A 88 -13.02 -3.46 12.86
C GLN A 88 -12.98 -4.93 12.44
N ILE A 89 -11.79 -5.51 12.37
CA ILE A 89 -11.56 -6.91 11.98
C ILE A 89 -12.16 -7.21 10.58
N GLY A 90 -12.22 -6.20 9.71
CA GLY A 90 -12.78 -6.30 8.37
C GLY A 90 -14.24 -5.84 8.20
N ARG A 91 -14.98 -5.53 9.28
CA ARG A 91 -16.28 -4.82 9.13
C ARG A 91 -16.03 -3.32 8.98
N VAL A 92 -16.57 -2.70 7.95
CA VAL A 92 -16.36 -1.25 7.72
C VAL A 92 -17.07 -0.45 8.81
N VAL A 93 -16.46 0.64 9.26
CA VAL A 93 -17.10 1.58 10.20
C VAL A 93 -17.63 2.80 9.45
N SER A 94 -18.83 3.26 9.80
CA SER A 94 -19.49 4.40 9.15
C SER A 94 -18.91 5.75 9.59
N CYS A 95 -18.42 5.82 10.84
CA CYS A 95 -17.78 7.01 11.38
C CYS A 95 -16.70 6.64 12.41
N ALA A 96 -15.52 7.27 12.32
CA ALA A 96 -14.42 7.02 13.26
C ALA A 96 -14.71 7.43 14.70
N SER A 97 -15.55 8.46 14.94
CA SER A 97 -15.87 8.95 16.29
C SER A 97 -16.85 8.05 17.03
N GLU A 98 -17.76 7.39 16.32
CA GLU A 98 -18.86 6.63 16.92
C GLU A 98 -18.63 5.11 16.89
N ARG A 99 -17.54 4.64 16.25
CA ARG A 99 -17.22 3.21 16.01
C ARG A 99 -18.44 2.38 15.59
N THR A 100 -19.39 3.00 14.89
CA THR A 100 -20.60 2.32 14.45
C THR A 100 -20.24 1.51 13.21
N VAL A 101 -20.54 0.22 13.24
CA VAL A 101 -20.28 -0.69 12.12
C VAL A 101 -21.33 -0.49 11.04
N GLU A 102 -20.86 -0.31 9.82
CA GLU A 102 -21.67 -0.25 8.61
C GLU A 102 -22.10 -1.67 8.22
N LYS A 103 -23.31 -2.08 8.65
CA LYS A 103 -23.80 -3.46 8.46
C LYS A 103 -23.79 -3.87 6.99
N GLY A 104 -23.31 -5.09 6.72
CA GLY A 104 -23.25 -5.63 5.36
C GLY A 104 -22.11 -5.10 4.48
N LEU A 105 -21.23 -4.24 5.00
CA LEU A 105 -20.06 -3.74 4.29
C LEU A 105 -18.76 -4.26 4.95
N TYR A 106 -17.93 -4.90 4.14
CA TYR A 106 -16.70 -5.55 4.59
C TYR A 106 -15.52 -5.12 3.73
N VAL A 107 -14.31 -5.22 4.28
CA VAL A 107 -13.07 -4.93 3.57
C VAL A 107 -12.01 -5.97 3.91
N ALA A 108 -11.23 -6.38 2.90
CA ALA A 108 -10.14 -7.33 3.00
C ALA A 108 -8.90 -6.85 2.23
N GLY A 109 -7.78 -7.53 2.45
CA GLY A 109 -6.50 -7.26 1.82
C GLY A 109 -5.91 -5.90 2.18
N TRP A 110 -5.10 -5.34 1.28
CA TRP A 110 -4.39 -4.07 1.52
C TRP A 110 -5.31 -2.87 1.80
N LEU A 111 -6.55 -2.91 1.29
CA LEU A 111 -7.52 -1.86 1.60
C LEU A 111 -7.96 -1.89 3.08
N ALA A 112 -7.88 -3.06 3.73
CA ALA A 112 -8.16 -3.25 5.17
C ALA A 112 -6.92 -3.08 6.06
N THR A 113 -5.76 -3.57 5.61
CA THR A 113 -4.54 -3.70 6.44
C THR A 113 -3.42 -2.74 6.06
N CYS A 114 -3.68 -1.84 5.11
CA CYS A 114 -2.65 -1.02 4.45
C CYS A 114 -1.66 -1.86 3.62
N PRO A 115 -0.82 -1.24 2.77
CA PRO A 115 -0.04 -1.96 1.75
C PRO A 115 1.23 -2.58 2.34
N THR A 116 1.00 -3.53 3.23
CA THR A 116 2.02 -4.29 3.96
C THR A 116 1.66 -5.77 3.94
N GLY A 117 2.66 -6.62 4.19
CA GLY A 117 2.50 -8.07 4.14
C GLY A 117 2.70 -8.66 2.75
N VAL A 118 2.79 -10.00 2.73
CA VAL A 118 2.96 -10.81 1.53
C VAL A 118 1.63 -11.42 1.09
N ILE A 119 1.61 -12.15 -0.02
CA ILE A 119 0.41 -12.82 -0.56
C ILE A 119 -0.26 -13.68 0.53
N LEU A 120 0.51 -14.44 1.31
CA LEU A 120 0.00 -15.27 2.40
C LEU A 120 -0.72 -14.44 3.49
N THR A 121 -0.22 -13.24 3.80
CA THR A 121 -0.85 -12.33 4.77
C THR A 121 -2.21 -11.86 4.25
N THR A 122 -2.27 -11.46 2.98
CA THR A 122 -3.53 -11.05 2.32
C THR A 122 -4.52 -12.19 2.24
N MET A 123 -4.06 -13.41 1.93
CA MET A 123 -4.90 -14.61 1.87
C MET A 123 -5.55 -14.91 3.23
N ASN A 124 -4.74 -14.95 4.30
CA ASN A 124 -5.24 -15.21 5.65
C ASN A 124 -6.21 -14.12 6.14
N ASN A 125 -5.91 -12.84 5.85
CA ASN A 125 -6.83 -11.75 6.14
C ASN A 125 -8.17 -11.95 5.41
N SER A 126 -8.13 -12.30 4.12
CA SER A 126 -9.34 -12.52 3.32
C SER A 126 -10.17 -13.69 3.85
N PHE A 127 -9.54 -14.79 4.28
CA PHE A 127 -10.24 -15.90 4.91
C PHE A 127 -10.87 -15.53 6.25
N MET A 128 -10.21 -14.70 7.05
CA MET A 128 -10.78 -14.20 8.30
C MET A 128 -12.04 -13.36 8.03
N VAL A 129 -11.99 -12.46 7.03
CA VAL A 129 -13.15 -11.64 6.64
C VAL A 129 -14.28 -12.52 6.09
N ALA A 130 -13.98 -13.52 5.27
CA ALA A 130 -14.97 -14.46 4.77
C ALA A 130 -15.66 -15.23 5.91
N LYS A 131 -14.90 -15.71 6.91
CA LYS A 131 -15.47 -16.35 8.11
C LYS A 131 -16.37 -15.39 8.88
N LEU A 132 -16.00 -14.12 8.95
CA LEU A 132 -16.79 -13.08 9.62
C LEU A 132 -18.14 -12.83 8.92
N ILE A 133 -18.12 -12.79 7.59
CA ILE A 133 -19.33 -12.68 6.78
C ILE A 133 -20.25 -13.88 7.05
N CYS A 134 -19.71 -15.12 6.99
CA CYS A 134 -20.50 -16.33 7.29
C CYS A 134 -21.10 -16.32 8.71
N TYR A 135 -20.34 -15.81 9.68
CA TYR A 135 -20.82 -15.65 11.05
C TYR A 135 -21.98 -14.65 11.13
N ASP A 136 -21.84 -13.47 10.52
CA ASP A 136 -22.88 -12.42 10.57
C ASP A 136 -24.17 -12.86 9.87
N ILE A 137 -24.07 -13.64 8.80
CA ILE A 137 -25.20 -14.30 8.14
C ILE A 137 -25.88 -15.26 9.12
N SER A 138 -25.12 -16.19 9.71
CA SER A 138 -25.66 -17.23 10.59
C SER A 138 -26.27 -16.66 11.87
N ALA A 139 -25.74 -15.53 12.35
CA ALA A 139 -26.24 -14.80 13.51
C ALA A 139 -27.47 -13.92 13.21
N GLY A 140 -27.98 -13.90 11.97
CA GLY A 140 -29.11 -13.06 11.57
C GLY A 140 -28.81 -11.56 11.66
N SER A 141 -27.52 -11.17 11.62
CA SER A 141 -27.10 -9.77 11.75
C SER A 141 -27.18 -8.98 10.43
N LEU A 142 -27.53 -9.65 9.33
CA LEU A 142 -27.64 -9.10 7.99
C LEU A 142 -29.06 -9.30 7.45
N HIS A 143 -29.56 -8.29 6.73
CA HIS A 143 -30.79 -8.40 5.96
C HIS A 143 -30.46 -9.03 4.60
N LEU A 144 -30.83 -10.29 4.40
CA LEU A 144 -30.49 -11.04 3.18
C LEU A 144 -31.49 -10.82 2.03
N ASP A 145 -32.69 -10.34 2.35
CA ASP A 145 -33.80 -10.22 1.39
C ASP A 145 -33.82 -8.87 0.67
N VAL A 146 -32.96 -7.93 1.07
CA VAL A 146 -32.93 -6.56 0.55
C VAL A 146 -31.50 -6.19 0.18
N ALA A 147 -31.28 -5.85 -1.09
CA ALA A 147 -30.01 -5.30 -1.52
C ALA A 147 -29.76 -3.96 -0.82
N LYS A 148 -28.53 -3.74 -0.37
CA LYS A 148 -28.16 -2.48 0.27
C LYS A 148 -28.27 -1.32 -0.72
N SER A 149 -29.06 -0.31 -0.38
CA SER A 149 -29.18 0.93 -1.17
C SER A 149 -27.79 1.55 -1.35
N ASP A 150 -27.61 2.29 -2.45
CA ASP A 150 -26.41 3.08 -2.76
C ASP A 150 -25.19 2.28 -3.25
N TYR A 151 -25.17 0.94 -3.08
CA TYR A 151 -24.09 0.06 -3.58
C TYR A 151 -24.46 -0.72 -4.86
N VAL A 152 -25.68 -0.53 -5.39
CA VAL A 152 -26.23 -1.28 -6.54
C VAL A 152 -25.44 -1.00 -7.85
N HIS A 153 -24.82 0.17 -7.97
CA HIS A 153 -24.03 0.55 -9.15
C HIS A 153 -22.64 -0.11 -9.23
N LEU A 154 -22.17 -0.81 -8.19
CA LEU A 154 -20.91 -1.58 -8.24
C LEU A 154 -21.04 -2.92 -8.99
N CYS A 155 -22.24 -3.35 -9.38
CA CYS A 155 -22.43 -4.50 -10.26
C CYS A 155 -21.96 -4.17 -11.68
N LEU A 156 -20.76 -4.66 -12.01
CA LEU A 156 -20.01 -4.35 -13.22
C LEU A 156 -20.71 -4.76 -14.52
N LYS A 157 -20.57 -3.90 -15.53
CA LYS A 157 -20.37 -4.34 -16.91
C LYS A 157 -19.11 -5.22 -16.92
N SER A 158 -19.29 -6.53 -16.92
CA SER A 158 -18.23 -7.51 -16.69
C SER A 158 -17.56 -7.91 -18.01
N ILE A 159 -16.23 -8.03 -17.99
CA ILE A 159 -15.49 -8.83 -18.96
C ILE A 159 -15.66 -10.29 -18.50
N PRO A 160 -16.25 -11.18 -19.31
CA PRO A 160 -16.46 -12.57 -18.92
C PRO A 160 -15.12 -13.26 -18.63
N PHE A 161 -15.09 -14.14 -17.63
CA PHE A 161 -13.90 -14.93 -17.24
C PHE A 161 -13.20 -15.59 -18.45
N PHE A 162 -13.97 -16.10 -19.41
CA PHE A 162 -13.44 -16.72 -20.62
C PHE A 162 -12.66 -15.76 -21.53
N MET A 163 -13.03 -14.49 -21.56
CA MET A 163 -12.32 -13.47 -22.32
C MET A 163 -10.94 -13.18 -21.71
N GLY A 164 -10.81 -13.29 -20.38
CA GLY A 164 -9.52 -13.29 -19.68
C GLY A 164 -8.64 -14.48 -20.06
N LEU A 165 -9.19 -15.69 -20.08
CA LEU A 165 -8.46 -16.91 -20.48
C LEU A 165 -7.95 -16.83 -21.93
N SER A 166 -8.67 -16.15 -22.81
CA SER A 166 -8.19 -15.94 -24.18
C SER A 166 -6.92 -15.10 -24.22
N MET A 167 -6.80 -14.09 -23.35
CA MET A 167 -5.62 -13.22 -23.27
C MET A 167 -4.39 -13.96 -22.72
N ASP A 168 -4.60 -14.85 -21.75
CA ASP A 168 -3.53 -15.68 -21.17
C ASP A 168 -2.90 -16.61 -22.23
N LYS A 169 -3.71 -17.12 -23.16
CA LYS A 169 -3.23 -17.95 -24.28
C LYS A 169 -2.41 -17.18 -25.33
N PHE A 170 -2.52 -15.86 -25.39
CA PHE A 170 -1.70 -15.04 -26.30
C PHE A 170 -0.32 -14.71 -25.73
N LEU A 171 -0.11 -14.89 -24.42
CA LEU A 171 1.13 -14.56 -23.71
C LEU A 171 2.01 -15.78 -23.39
N THR A 172 1.59 -16.98 -23.83
CA THR A 172 2.35 -18.24 -23.70
C THR A 172 2.74 -18.77 -25.07
#